data_AF-A0A966UR18-F1
#
_entry.id   AF-A0A966UR18-F1
#
_cell.length_a   1.000
_cell.length_b   1.000
_cell.length_c   1.000
_cell.angle_alpha   90.00
_cell.angle_beta   90.00
_cell.angle_gamma   90.00
#
_symmetry.space_group_name_H-M   'P 1'
#
loop_
_entity.id
_entity.type
_entity.pdbx_description
1 polymer ?
#
loop_
_entity_poly.entity_id
_entity_poly.type
_entity_poly.pdbx_seq_one_letter_code
_entity_poly.pdbx_strand_id
1 'polypeptide(L)'
;MLAVKKITASDVSYVIPRRNWTTGTTYDIYRNDYGNRITGTTTNQTSNSGATTLFDATFYVLTADRNVYKCLNNNNNSASTTEPTGTSINIITTADGYKWKYMYTLTASQQANFLSTDFMAVATNATVSSAAVDGAINIVKIKSAGSGGTNGTYTNIPIRGDGSSGTVTVGVSGGAVTSVTVTNVGTGYTIAYIRNADIVSAGATGLSGAELDCIVEPKGGHGFDAVKELGGFFVMLNVNLEGTESSNTGDFTSENDFRRIVLIRDPYSSGTAASSTTLRATKAVIFASSPTPGTFQVDEKITQATTGAVGKVVEWDATNRILHYIQTKFNDEGVDSNGNLTAFSGVNVITGATSSATGTPSSVASETADQITFTNGYKGSELDRHRGDVLYIENRAPITRASDQTENIKLVIEF
;
A
#
# COMPACT_ATOMS: atom_id res chain seq x y z
N MET A 1 -2.32 18.35 -18.42
CA MET A 1 -1.38 17.29 -18.01
C MET A 1 -0.02 17.71 -18.51
N LEU A 2 1.04 17.53 -17.73
CA LEU A 2 2.40 17.98 -18.08
C LEU A 2 3.27 16.83 -18.56
N ALA A 3 3.33 15.75 -17.79
CA ALA A 3 4.05 14.51 -18.12
C ALA A 3 3.40 13.34 -17.37
N VAL A 4 3.80 12.11 -17.72
CA VAL A 4 3.45 10.89 -16.98
C VAL A 4 4.69 10.02 -16.81
N LYS A 5 4.70 9.23 -15.74
CA LYS A 5 5.70 8.19 -15.48
C LYS A 5 5.01 6.85 -15.29
N LYS A 6 5.58 5.82 -15.90
CA LYS A 6 5.08 4.44 -15.85
C LYS A 6 5.29 3.87 -14.45
N ILE A 7 4.25 3.22 -13.94
CA ILE A 7 4.30 2.44 -12.71
C ILE A 7 4.63 1.00 -13.08
N THR A 8 5.68 0.45 -12.49
CA THR A 8 6.12 -0.94 -12.68
C THR A 8 5.65 -1.83 -11.54
N ALA A 9 5.79 -3.15 -11.68
CA ALA A 9 5.40 -4.09 -10.63
C ALA A 9 6.17 -3.89 -9.32
N SER A 10 7.42 -3.38 -9.37
CA SER A 10 8.21 -3.06 -8.16
C SER A 10 7.74 -1.80 -7.44
N ASP A 11 6.92 -0.98 -8.08
CA ASP A 11 6.35 0.25 -7.52
C ASP A 11 5.00 -0.03 -6.83
N VAL A 12 4.54 -1.29 -6.82
CA VAL A 12 3.25 -1.70 -6.26
C VAL A 12 3.45 -2.76 -5.19
N SER A 13 2.83 -2.60 -4.03
CA SER A 13 2.82 -3.63 -2.98
C SER A 13 1.50 -3.61 -2.23
N TYR A 14 1.04 -4.79 -1.79
CA TYR A 14 0.05 -4.85 -0.71
C TYR A 14 0.64 -4.24 0.55
N VAL A 15 -0.16 -3.47 1.27
CA VAL A 15 0.20 -2.84 2.54
C VAL A 15 -0.88 -3.08 3.59
N ILE A 16 -0.49 -3.00 4.85
CA ILE A 16 -1.36 -3.07 6.02
C ILE A 16 -1.06 -1.90 6.96
N PRO A 17 -2.00 -1.52 7.84
CA PRO A 17 -1.73 -0.51 8.86
C PRO A 17 -0.47 -0.86 9.66
N ARG A 18 0.44 0.09 9.79
CA ARG A 18 1.68 -0.09 10.53
C ARG A 18 1.39 -0.05 12.02
N ARG A 19 1.82 -1.08 12.72
CA ARG A 19 1.71 -1.18 14.19
C ARG A 19 3.09 -1.53 14.73
N ASN A 20 3.82 -0.56 15.29
CA ASN A 20 5.12 -0.86 15.90
C ASN A 20 4.91 -1.54 17.26
N TRP A 21 5.80 -2.47 17.63
CA TRP A 21 5.85 -2.94 19.01
C TRP A 21 6.29 -1.81 19.95
N THR A 22 5.75 -1.77 21.16
CA THR A 22 6.01 -0.75 22.17
C THR A 22 5.78 -1.38 23.55
N THR A 23 6.81 -1.34 24.40
CA THR A 23 6.74 -1.84 25.78
C THR A 23 5.61 -1.18 26.56
N GLY A 24 4.95 -1.93 27.44
CA GLY A 24 3.79 -1.47 28.22
C GLY A 24 2.47 -1.52 27.46
N THR A 25 2.46 -1.88 26.17
CA THR A 25 1.23 -1.98 25.38
C THR A 25 0.56 -3.34 25.58
N THR A 26 -0.76 -3.35 25.73
CA THR A 26 -1.55 -4.59 25.69
C THR A 26 -2.06 -4.81 24.27
N TYR A 27 -1.57 -5.86 23.61
CA TYR A 27 -1.98 -6.22 22.26
C TYR A 27 -3.19 -7.14 22.27
N ASP A 28 -4.01 -7.05 21.22
CA ASP A 28 -5.08 -8.01 21.01
C ASP A 28 -4.52 -9.36 20.58
N ILE A 29 -5.22 -10.43 20.93
CA ILE A 29 -4.92 -11.75 20.38
C ILE A 29 -5.60 -11.93 19.04
N TYR A 30 -5.01 -12.73 18.17
CA TYR A 30 -5.77 -13.31 17.08
C TYR A 30 -6.88 -14.20 17.64
N ARG A 31 -8.10 -14.01 17.13
CA ARG A 31 -9.21 -14.95 17.28
C ARG A 31 -10.06 -14.97 16.02
N ASN A 32 -10.59 -16.15 15.70
CA ASN A 32 -11.50 -16.36 14.58
C ASN A 32 -12.97 -16.00 14.90
N ASP A 33 -13.30 -15.80 16.17
CA ASP A 33 -14.67 -15.66 16.68
C ASP A 33 -15.03 -14.25 17.13
N TYR A 34 -14.21 -13.23 16.84
CA TYR A 34 -14.61 -11.84 17.08
C TYR A 34 -15.91 -11.51 16.36
N GLY A 35 -16.83 -10.86 17.07
CA GLY A 35 -18.18 -10.54 16.60
C GLY A 35 -19.21 -11.65 16.83
N ASN A 36 -18.78 -12.89 17.09
CA ASN A 36 -19.71 -13.98 17.42
C ASN A 36 -20.25 -13.83 18.84
N ARG A 37 -21.44 -14.37 19.12
CA ARG A 37 -21.97 -14.42 20.48
C ARG A 37 -21.16 -15.37 21.34
N ILE A 38 -20.78 -14.90 22.53
CA ILE A 38 -20.17 -15.75 23.54
C ILE A 38 -21.21 -16.77 23.99
N THR A 39 -20.90 -18.07 23.86
CA THR A 39 -21.79 -19.18 24.22
C THR A 39 -22.39 -18.98 25.60
N GLY A 40 -23.72 -19.10 25.69
CA GLY A 40 -24.49 -18.93 26.93
C GLY A 40 -24.83 -17.47 27.28
N THR A 41 -24.49 -16.51 26.42
CA THR A 41 -24.72 -15.07 26.68
C THR A 41 -25.34 -14.35 25.48
N THR A 42 -25.75 -13.10 25.69
CA THR A 42 -26.17 -12.17 24.63
C THR A 42 -25.06 -11.21 24.20
N THR A 43 -23.85 -11.36 24.75
CA THR A 43 -22.71 -10.48 24.50
C THR A 43 -21.86 -11.00 23.34
N ASN A 44 -21.42 -10.10 22.47
CA ASN A 44 -20.50 -10.45 21.39
C ASN A 44 -19.06 -10.53 21.91
N GLN A 45 -18.28 -11.45 21.36
CA GLN A 45 -16.85 -11.57 21.62
C GLN A 45 -16.14 -10.37 20.99
N THR A 46 -15.44 -9.59 21.81
CA THR A 46 -14.59 -8.47 21.37
C THR A 46 -13.14 -8.75 21.71
N SER A 47 -12.25 -8.02 21.06
CA SER A 47 -10.85 -7.94 21.47
C SER A 47 -10.70 -7.15 22.77
N ASN A 48 -9.48 -7.12 23.32
CA ASN A 48 -9.19 -6.31 24.51
C ASN A 48 -9.29 -4.81 24.21
N SER A 49 -8.92 -4.38 23.01
CA SER A 49 -9.09 -3.00 22.53
C SER A 49 -10.53 -2.62 22.20
N GLY A 50 -11.47 -3.58 22.26
CA GLY A 50 -12.89 -3.35 21.96
C GLY A 50 -13.27 -3.59 20.49
N ALA A 51 -12.34 -4.07 19.66
CA ALA A 51 -12.63 -4.42 18.28
C ALA A 51 -13.66 -5.56 18.19
N THR A 52 -14.61 -5.43 17.28
CA THR A 52 -15.66 -6.44 17.01
C THR A 52 -15.35 -7.29 15.78
N THR A 53 -14.35 -6.90 14.99
CA THR A 53 -13.81 -7.68 13.87
C THR A 53 -12.32 -7.92 14.10
N LEU A 54 -11.79 -8.97 13.47
CA LEU A 54 -10.36 -9.28 13.60
C LEU A 54 -9.46 -8.19 12.98
N PHE A 55 -9.85 -7.62 11.84
CA PHE A 55 -8.99 -6.70 11.11
C PHE A 55 -8.92 -5.30 11.76
N ASP A 56 -9.90 -4.97 12.59
CA ASP A 56 -9.86 -3.78 13.46
C ASP A 56 -8.99 -4.00 14.71
N ALA A 57 -8.74 -5.25 15.11
CA ALA A 57 -7.94 -5.58 16.29
C ALA A 57 -6.44 -5.34 16.09
N THR A 58 -5.72 -5.09 17.18
CA THR A 58 -4.27 -4.80 17.20
C THR A 58 -3.42 -6.06 17.41
N PHE A 59 -3.65 -7.09 16.60
CA PHE A 59 -3.12 -8.44 16.84
C PHE A 59 -1.77 -8.76 16.18
N TYR A 60 -1.10 -7.77 15.58
CA TYR A 60 0.25 -7.92 15.03
C TYR A 60 1.09 -6.68 15.27
N VAL A 61 2.41 -6.85 15.18
CA VAL A 61 3.40 -5.80 15.42
C VAL A 61 4.58 -5.90 14.45
N LEU A 62 5.19 -4.75 14.16
CA LEU A 62 6.51 -4.59 13.54
C LEU A 62 7.54 -4.32 14.62
N THR A 63 8.59 -5.14 14.66
CA THR A 63 9.66 -5.04 15.65
C THR A 63 10.78 -4.08 15.21
N ALA A 64 11.72 -3.77 16.10
CA ALA A 64 12.94 -3.04 15.80
C ALA A 64 13.76 -3.69 14.67
N ASP A 65 13.83 -5.02 14.64
CA ASP A 65 14.49 -5.83 13.62
C ASP A 65 13.70 -5.94 12.31
N ARG A 66 12.60 -5.21 12.17
CA ARG A 66 11.71 -5.22 10.99
C ARG A 66 11.01 -6.56 10.76
N ASN A 67 10.90 -7.38 11.81
CA ASN A 67 10.11 -8.60 11.80
C ASN A 67 8.65 -8.25 12.09
N VAL A 68 7.74 -8.89 11.37
CA VAL A 68 6.31 -8.82 11.62
C VAL A 68 5.89 -10.06 12.38
N TYR A 69 5.32 -9.82 13.56
CA TYR A 69 4.87 -10.85 14.49
C TYR A 69 3.39 -10.75 14.74
N LYS A 70 2.73 -11.91 14.81
CA LYS A 70 1.33 -12.06 15.15
C LYS A 70 1.18 -12.47 16.62
N CYS A 71 0.34 -11.79 17.37
CA CYS A 71 0.01 -12.11 18.75
C CYS A 71 -1.02 -13.24 18.80
N LEU A 72 -0.61 -14.39 19.34
CA LEU A 72 -1.48 -15.56 19.50
C LEU A 72 -1.98 -15.69 20.94
N ASN A 73 -1.22 -15.19 21.91
CA ASN A 73 -1.64 -15.07 23.30
C ASN A 73 -1.03 -13.83 23.93
N ASN A 74 -1.82 -13.05 24.66
CA ASN A 74 -1.42 -11.78 25.27
C ASN A 74 -1.32 -11.85 26.80
N ASN A 75 -1.01 -13.03 27.34
CA ASN A 75 -0.88 -13.27 28.78
C ASN A 75 -2.06 -12.72 29.60
N ASN A 76 -3.28 -13.09 29.19
CA ASN A 76 -4.53 -12.67 29.83
C ASN A 76 -4.69 -11.14 29.92
N ASN A 77 -4.43 -10.44 28.81
CA ASN A 77 -4.53 -8.98 28.68
C ASN A 77 -3.54 -8.21 29.59
N SER A 78 -2.42 -8.84 29.97
CA SER A 78 -1.34 -8.12 30.65
C SER A 78 -0.55 -7.28 29.65
N ALA A 79 0.09 -6.19 30.09
CA ALA A 79 0.96 -5.41 29.20
C ALA A 79 2.17 -6.23 28.73
N SER A 80 2.49 -6.16 27.43
CA SER A 80 3.73 -6.76 26.89
C SER A 80 4.93 -5.91 27.30
N THR A 81 5.98 -6.55 27.80
CA THR A 81 7.22 -5.90 28.24
C THR A 81 8.45 -6.45 27.54
N THR A 82 8.31 -7.54 26.78
CA THR A 82 9.40 -8.19 26.05
C THR A 82 9.07 -8.27 24.56
N GLU A 83 9.83 -7.56 23.73
CA GLU A 83 9.67 -7.60 22.27
C GLU A 83 10.02 -8.99 21.71
N PRO A 84 9.21 -9.56 20.80
CA PRO A 84 9.57 -10.81 20.13
C PRO A 84 10.75 -10.60 19.17
N THR A 85 11.68 -11.56 19.12
CA THR A 85 12.90 -11.49 18.29
C THR A 85 13.16 -12.78 17.53
N GLY A 86 14.02 -12.69 16.51
CA GLY A 86 14.39 -13.82 15.65
C GLY A 86 13.39 -14.07 14.51
N THR A 87 13.56 -15.20 13.83
CA THR A 87 12.78 -15.58 12.63
C THR A 87 12.32 -17.04 12.68
N SER A 88 12.23 -17.61 13.89
CA SER A 88 11.76 -18.98 14.10
C SER A 88 10.36 -19.15 13.54
N ILE A 89 10.14 -20.20 12.75
CA ILE A 89 8.80 -20.57 12.27
C ILE A 89 7.91 -21.13 13.39
N ASN A 90 8.48 -21.52 14.51
CA ASN A 90 7.71 -22.00 15.66
C ASN A 90 7.16 -20.82 16.47
N ILE A 91 6.05 -21.05 17.16
CA ILE A 91 5.54 -20.07 18.12
C ILE A 91 6.54 -19.93 19.25
N ILE A 92 6.93 -18.69 19.54
CA ILE A 92 7.82 -18.37 20.66
C ILE A 92 6.99 -17.86 21.83
N THR A 93 7.48 -18.08 23.04
CA THR A 93 6.93 -17.47 24.26
C THR A 93 7.97 -16.50 24.81
N THR A 94 7.60 -15.23 24.94
CA THR A 94 8.47 -14.19 25.50
C THR A 94 8.41 -14.21 27.04
N ALA A 95 9.36 -13.54 27.71
CA ALA A 95 9.48 -13.58 29.17
C ALA A 95 8.26 -12.99 29.91
N ASP A 96 7.48 -12.16 29.23
CA ASP A 96 6.20 -11.60 29.70
C ASP A 96 4.99 -12.54 29.50
N GLY A 97 5.22 -13.77 29.03
CA GLY A 97 4.19 -14.80 28.83
C GLY A 97 3.39 -14.67 27.54
N TYR A 98 3.69 -13.68 26.70
CA TYR A 98 3.06 -13.58 25.38
C TYR A 98 3.51 -14.73 24.47
N LYS A 99 2.61 -15.16 23.58
CA LYS A 99 2.94 -16.10 22.49
C LYS A 99 2.87 -15.37 21.16
N TRP A 100 3.98 -15.40 20.44
CA TRP A 100 4.16 -14.70 19.17
C TRP A 100 4.50 -15.69 18.06
N LYS A 101 3.92 -15.45 16.87
CA LYS A 101 4.25 -16.17 15.64
C LYS A 101 4.92 -15.21 14.66
N TYR A 102 6.14 -15.56 14.24
CA TYR A 102 6.83 -14.83 13.17
C TYR A 102 6.08 -15.03 11.84
N MET A 103 5.86 -13.94 11.11
CA MET A 103 5.14 -13.94 9.83
C MET A 103 6.11 -13.70 8.67
N TYR A 104 6.86 -12.60 8.71
CA TYR A 104 7.85 -12.23 7.69
C TYR A 104 8.75 -11.09 8.20
N THR A 105 9.83 -10.79 7.48
CA THR A 105 10.68 -9.61 7.70
C THR A 105 10.51 -8.66 6.51
N LEU A 106 10.39 -7.36 6.76
CA LEU A 106 10.40 -6.38 5.68
C LEU A 106 11.77 -6.35 4.99
N THR A 107 11.79 -6.56 3.67
CA THR A 107 13.01 -6.39 2.87
C THR A 107 13.45 -4.92 2.85
N ALA A 108 14.72 -4.65 2.53
CA ALA A 108 15.25 -3.29 2.45
C ALA A 108 14.47 -2.43 1.42
N SER A 109 14.09 -3.01 0.28
CA SER A 109 13.27 -2.33 -0.73
C SER A 109 11.87 -2.01 -0.21
N GLN A 110 11.24 -2.95 0.51
CA GLN A 110 9.94 -2.68 1.14
C GLN A 110 10.01 -1.59 2.20
N GLN A 111 11.10 -1.52 2.97
CA GLN A 111 11.31 -0.46 3.95
C GLN A 111 11.49 0.90 3.28
N ALA A 112 12.26 0.98 2.20
CA ALA A 112 12.47 2.22 1.47
C ALA A 112 11.17 2.70 0.78
N ASN A 113 10.48 1.77 0.11
CA ASN A 113 9.42 2.13 -0.82
C ASN A 113 8.01 2.11 -0.20
N PHE A 114 7.76 1.22 0.76
CA PHE A 114 6.41 0.89 1.22
C PHE A 114 6.23 0.99 2.74
N LEU A 115 7.17 1.64 3.44
CA LEU A 115 7.00 1.99 4.84
C LEU A 115 6.66 3.49 4.97
N SER A 116 5.64 3.79 5.74
CA SER A 116 5.26 5.15 6.14
C SER A 116 4.99 5.21 7.64
N THR A 117 4.45 6.34 8.11
CA THR A 117 3.92 6.47 9.47
C THR A 117 2.78 5.49 9.72
N ASP A 118 1.89 5.34 8.74
CA ASP A 118 0.60 4.67 8.92
C ASP A 118 0.50 3.31 8.23
N PHE A 119 1.37 3.01 7.27
CA PHE A 119 1.33 1.77 6.48
C PHE A 119 2.70 1.09 6.37
N MET A 120 2.67 -0.22 6.18
CA MET A 120 3.85 -1.05 5.90
C MET A 120 3.51 -2.14 4.89
N ALA A 121 4.48 -2.58 4.08
CA ALA A 121 4.29 -3.71 3.18
C ALA A 121 3.88 -4.99 3.91
N VAL A 122 3.05 -5.79 3.25
CA VAL A 122 2.74 -7.16 3.66
C VAL A 122 3.13 -8.15 2.57
N ALA A 123 3.74 -9.24 2.98
CA ALA A 123 4.14 -10.32 2.08
C ALA A 123 4.09 -11.66 2.82
N THR A 124 3.83 -12.72 2.06
CA THR A 124 3.88 -14.10 2.58
C THR A 124 5.31 -14.62 2.53
N ASN A 125 5.86 -15.01 3.67
CA ASN A 125 7.15 -15.67 3.74
C ASN A 125 7.02 -17.14 3.30
N ALA A 126 7.81 -17.56 2.31
CA ALA A 126 7.75 -18.92 1.75
C ALA A 126 8.02 -20.02 2.78
N THR A 127 8.95 -19.79 3.71
CA THR A 127 9.30 -20.77 4.76
C THR A 127 8.20 -20.89 5.80
N VAL A 128 7.60 -19.76 6.21
CA VAL A 128 6.47 -19.76 7.16
C VAL A 128 5.23 -20.43 6.54
N SER A 129 4.89 -20.06 5.30
CA SER A 129 3.73 -20.60 4.60
C SER A 129 3.84 -22.10 4.33
N SER A 130 5.02 -22.59 3.96
CA SER A 130 5.25 -24.03 3.73
C SER A 130 5.16 -24.87 5.00
N ALA A 131 5.40 -24.26 6.16
CA ALA A 131 5.31 -24.91 7.47
C ALA A 131 3.96 -24.72 8.16
N ALA A 132 3.02 -23.99 7.54
CA ALA A 132 1.69 -23.78 8.07
C ALA A 132 0.89 -25.10 8.04
N VAL A 133 0.07 -25.32 9.06
CA VAL A 133 -0.70 -26.56 9.24
C VAL A 133 -2.17 -26.19 9.26
N ASP A 134 -2.91 -26.66 8.25
CA ASP A 134 -4.33 -26.34 8.12
C ASP A 134 -5.14 -26.90 9.29
N GLY A 135 -5.97 -26.04 9.88
CA GLY A 135 -6.82 -26.38 11.03
C GLY A 135 -6.06 -26.82 12.29
N ALA A 136 -4.80 -26.40 12.48
CA ALA A 136 -4.10 -26.61 13.75
C ALA A 136 -4.74 -25.77 14.87
N ILE A 137 -4.69 -26.26 16.12
CA ILE A 137 -5.11 -25.51 17.31
C ILE A 137 -3.88 -25.22 18.16
N ASN A 138 -3.28 -24.05 18.01
CA ASN A 138 -2.11 -23.68 18.81
C ASN A 138 -2.45 -23.02 20.16
N ILE A 139 -3.63 -22.41 20.28
CA ILE A 139 -4.04 -21.64 21.45
C ILE A 139 -5.39 -22.15 21.97
N VAL A 140 -5.42 -22.43 23.28
CA VAL A 140 -6.66 -22.67 24.03
C VAL A 140 -6.73 -21.64 25.14
N LYS A 141 -7.86 -20.95 25.27
CA LYS A 141 -8.12 -19.95 26.31
C LYS A 141 -9.07 -20.53 27.35
N ILE A 142 -8.81 -20.21 28.62
CA ILE A 142 -9.74 -20.53 29.72
C ILE A 142 -10.83 -19.46 29.70
N LYS A 143 -12.04 -19.84 29.33
CA LYS A 143 -13.21 -18.96 29.36
C LYS A 143 -13.83 -18.95 30.76
N SER A 144 -14.01 -20.14 31.33
CA SER A 144 -14.40 -20.34 32.73
C SER A 144 -13.48 -21.40 33.33
N ALA A 145 -12.87 -21.09 34.47
CA ALA A 145 -11.95 -22.01 35.14
C ALA A 145 -12.67 -23.19 35.81
N GLY A 146 -13.98 -23.08 36.05
CA GLY A 146 -14.74 -24.06 36.81
C GLY A 146 -14.31 -24.13 38.28
N SER A 147 -14.84 -25.13 38.99
CA SER A 147 -14.51 -25.39 40.39
C SER A 147 -14.67 -26.87 40.77
N GLY A 148 -14.17 -27.25 41.94
CA GLY A 148 -14.34 -28.59 42.53
C GLY A 148 -13.40 -29.67 42.00
N GLY A 149 -12.50 -29.34 41.06
CA GLY A 149 -11.56 -30.30 40.48
C GLY A 149 -10.43 -30.67 41.44
N THR A 150 -10.07 -31.94 41.51
CA THR A 150 -8.85 -32.37 42.19
C THR A 150 -7.62 -31.67 41.60
N ASN A 151 -6.71 -31.21 42.46
CA ASN A 151 -5.49 -30.53 42.03
C ASN A 151 -4.56 -31.53 41.31
N GLY A 152 -3.96 -31.10 40.20
CA GLY A 152 -3.06 -31.94 39.43
C GLY A 152 -2.79 -31.40 38.03
N THR A 153 -1.94 -32.15 37.30
CA THR A 153 -1.65 -31.92 35.89
C THR A 153 -2.13 -33.13 35.10
N TYR A 154 -3.05 -32.92 34.17
CA TYR A 154 -3.74 -33.97 33.43
C TYR A 154 -3.38 -33.87 31.95
N THR A 155 -2.76 -34.91 31.41
CA THR A 155 -2.22 -34.93 30.04
C THR A 155 -3.11 -35.72 29.09
N ASN A 156 -2.84 -35.62 27.78
CA ASN A 156 -3.53 -36.36 26.72
C ASN A 156 -5.05 -36.14 26.68
N ILE A 157 -5.53 -34.98 27.14
CA ILE A 157 -6.95 -34.62 27.01
C ILE A 157 -7.20 -34.27 25.54
N PRO A 158 -8.13 -34.95 24.85
CA PRO A 158 -8.34 -34.76 23.42
C PRO A 158 -9.02 -33.42 23.11
N ILE A 159 -8.55 -32.76 22.06
CA ILE A 159 -9.29 -31.71 21.37
C ILE A 159 -10.29 -32.41 20.46
N ARG A 160 -11.58 -32.26 20.77
CA ARG A 160 -12.69 -32.80 19.99
C ARG A 160 -13.07 -31.82 18.89
N GLY A 161 -13.82 -32.30 17.90
CA GLY A 161 -14.17 -31.49 16.74
C GLY A 161 -14.27 -32.33 15.48
N ASP A 162 -14.14 -31.64 14.35
CA ASP A 162 -14.05 -32.23 13.01
C ASP A 162 -12.60 -32.48 12.55
N GLY A 163 -11.61 -31.96 13.28
CA GLY A 163 -10.20 -32.26 13.08
C GLY A 163 -9.74 -33.55 13.77
N SER A 164 -8.42 -33.78 13.74
CA SER A 164 -7.82 -35.01 14.24
C SER A 164 -6.57 -34.77 15.10
N SER A 165 -6.33 -35.72 16.01
CA SER A 165 -5.09 -35.88 16.79
C SER A 165 -4.69 -34.75 17.75
N GLY A 166 -5.51 -33.70 17.88
CA GLY A 166 -5.24 -32.62 18.82
C GLY A 166 -5.34 -33.07 20.28
N THR A 167 -4.37 -32.69 21.12
CA THR A 167 -4.37 -33.00 22.55
C THR A 167 -3.80 -31.85 23.37
N VAL A 168 -4.25 -31.77 24.63
CA VAL A 168 -3.78 -30.77 25.60
C VAL A 168 -3.39 -31.40 26.93
N THR A 169 -2.61 -30.65 27.69
CA THR A 169 -2.40 -30.82 29.13
C THR A 169 -3.13 -29.71 29.88
N VAL A 170 -3.87 -30.07 30.93
CA VAL A 170 -4.63 -29.13 31.78
C VAL A 170 -4.08 -29.17 33.21
N GLY A 171 -3.76 -28.00 33.76
CA GLY A 171 -3.42 -27.83 35.17
C GLY A 171 -4.62 -27.39 35.99
N VAL A 172 -4.84 -28.03 37.13
CA VAL A 172 -5.88 -27.70 38.11
C VAL A 172 -5.21 -27.38 39.45
N SER A 173 -5.56 -26.24 40.03
CA SER A 173 -5.12 -25.84 41.37
C SER A 173 -6.21 -25.05 42.08
N GLY A 174 -6.34 -25.24 43.40
CA GLY A 174 -7.40 -24.62 44.19
C GLY A 174 -8.81 -24.99 43.74
N GLY A 175 -8.98 -26.15 43.11
CA GLY A 175 -10.27 -26.59 42.56
C GLY A 175 -10.58 -26.13 41.13
N ALA A 176 -9.78 -25.24 40.54
CA ALA A 176 -10.08 -24.59 39.26
C ALA A 176 -8.98 -24.83 38.22
N VAL A 177 -9.34 -24.77 36.92
CA VAL A 177 -8.37 -24.84 35.82
C VAL A 177 -7.51 -23.57 35.83
N THR A 178 -6.19 -23.74 35.93
CA THR A 178 -5.23 -22.63 35.97
C THR A 178 -4.35 -22.54 34.74
N SER A 179 -4.19 -23.63 33.99
CA SER A 179 -3.40 -23.64 32.75
C SER A 179 -3.92 -24.67 31.75
N VAL A 180 -3.75 -24.34 30.47
CA VAL A 180 -3.98 -25.27 29.36
C VAL A 180 -2.82 -25.12 28.38
N THR A 181 -2.12 -26.22 28.13
CA THR A 181 -1.00 -26.30 27.20
C THR A 181 -1.35 -27.27 26.09
N VAL A 182 -1.37 -26.79 24.84
CA VAL A 182 -1.50 -27.69 23.69
C VAL A 182 -0.24 -28.53 23.55
N THR A 183 -0.40 -29.86 23.57
CA THR A 183 0.70 -30.82 23.43
C THR A 183 0.79 -31.40 22.02
N ASN A 184 -0.35 -31.52 21.33
CA ASN A 184 -0.41 -31.80 19.91
C ASN A 184 -1.44 -30.85 19.29
N VAL A 185 -1.00 -30.07 18.31
CA VAL A 185 -1.85 -29.05 17.66
C VAL A 185 -2.94 -29.68 16.79
N GLY A 186 -2.74 -30.93 16.35
CA GLY A 186 -3.64 -31.63 15.45
C GLY A 186 -3.76 -30.95 14.08
N THR A 187 -4.72 -31.40 13.28
CA THR A 187 -4.94 -30.90 11.92
C THR A 187 -6.42 -30.92 11.55
N GLY A 188 -6.81 -30.06 10.61
CA GLY A 188 -8.13 -30.08 9.96
C GLY A 188 -9.30 -29.62 10.82
N TYR A 189 -9.07 -29.00 11.97
CA TYR A 189 -10.15 -28.45 12.79
C TYR A 189 -10.74 -27.19 12.12
N THR A 190 -12.04 -27.20 11.86
CA THR A 190 -12.84 -25.98 11.62
C THR A 190 -13.75 -25.68 12.81
N ILE A 191 -14.02 -26.71 13.63
CA ILE A 191 -14.73 -26.64 14.89
C ILE A 191 -13.91 -27.44 15.91
N ALA A 192 -13.52 -26.80 17.01
CA ALA A 192 -12.75 -27.46 18.06
C ALA A 192 -13.34 -27.18 19.45
N TYR A 193 -13.37 -28.19 20.31
CA TYR A 193 -13.84 -28.07 21.69
C TYR A 193 -13.14 -29.06 22.61
N ILE A 194 -12.99 -28.69 23.88
CA ILE A 194 -12.54 -29.59 24.94
C ILE A 194 -13.67 -29.71 25.95
N ARG A 195 -14.14 -30.93 26.21
CA ARG A 195 -15.22 -31.14 27.18
C ARG A 195 -14.67 -31.19 28.59
N ASN A 196 -15.36 -30.56 29.53
CA ASN A 196 -15.12 -30.74 30.97
C ASN A 196 -15.09 -32.24 31.36
N ALA A 197 -15.97 -33.05 30.76
CA ALA A 197 -16.00 -34.50 30.98
C ALA A 197 -14.69 -35.21 30.58
N ASP A 198 -14.02 -34.79 29.51
CA ASP A 198 -12.74 -35.38 29.10
C ASP A 198 -11.62 -35.02 30.10
N ILE A 199 -11.68 -33.83 30.72
CA ILE A 199 -10.75 -33.40 31.79
C ILE A 199 -11.00 -34.21 33.07
N VAL A 200 -12.27 -34.41 33.45
CA VAL A 200 -12.67 -35.25 34.60
C VAL A 200 -12.22 -36.69 34.38
N SER A 201 -12.42 -37.25 33.18
CA SER A 201 -11.97 -38.60 32.83
C SER A 201 -10.45 -38.76 32.87
N ALA A 202 -9.69 -37.68 32.64
CA ALA A 202 -8.23 -37.68 32.79
C ALA A 202 -7.75 -37.63 34.25
N GLY A 203 -8.65 -37.42 35.22
CA GLY A 203 -8.35 -37.50 36.65
C GLY A 203 -8.68 -36.24 37.46
N ALA A 204 -9.17 -35.16 36.83
CA ALA A 204 -9.64 -33.95 37.52
C ALA A 204 -11.02 -34.19 38.17
N THR A 205 -11.11 -35.18 39.05
CA THR A 205 -12.38 -35.60 39.65
C THR A 205 -13.09 -34.42 40.34
N GLY A 206 -14.41 -34.32 40.15
CA GLY A 206 -15.22 -33.24 40.72
C GLY A 206 -15.21 -31.91 39.96
N LEU A 207 -14.37 -31.76 38.93
CA LEU A 207 -14.33 -30.52 38.14
C LEU A 207 -15.67 -30.27 37.44
N SER A 208 -16.24 -29.10 37.64
CA SER A 208 -17.50 -28.67 37.06
C SER A 208 -17.42 -27.23 36.55
N GLY A 209 -18.17 -26.92 35.49
CA GLY A 209 -18.28 -25.56 34.96
C GLY A 209 -17.03 -25.01 34.27
N ALA A 210 -16.02 -25.84 33.97
CA ALA A 210 -14.88 -25.41 33.17
C ALA A 210 -15.27 -25.31 31.69
N GLU A 211 -14.98 -24.16 31.09
CA GLU A 211 -15.19 -23.89 29.66
C GLU A 211 -13.90 -23.38 29.05
N LEU A 212 -13.49 -23.99 27.93
CA LEU A 212 -12.25 -23.70 27.22
C LEU A 212 -12.56 -23.35 25.76
N ASP A 213 -12.00 -22.24 25.29
CA ASP A 213 -12.11 -21.81 23.89
C ASP A 213 -10.91 -22.31 23.11
N CYS A 214 -11.13 -23.19 22.14
CA CYS A 214 -10.12 -23.58 21.16
C CYS A 214 -10.09 -22.53 20.04
N ILE A 215 -8.99 -21.80 19.91
CA ILE A 215 -8.87 -20.75 18.88
C ILE A 215 -8.49 -21.41 17.57
N VAL A 216 -9.40 -21.37 16.60
CA VAL A 216 -9.21 -21.99 15.28
C VAL A 216 -8.37 -21.06 14.41
N GLU A 217 -7.36 -21.64 13.76
CA GLU A 217 -6.46 -20.89 12.88
C GLU A 217 -7.12 -20.47 11.56
N PRO A 218 -6.51 -19.50 10.85
CA PRO A 218 -6.94 -19.19 9.49
C PRO A 218 -6.82 -20.43 8.59
N LYS A 219 -7.59 -20.45 7.51
CA LYS A 219 -7.48 -21.49 6.48
C LYS A 219 -6.03 -21.61 5.99
N GLY A 220 -5.49 -22.82 6.01
CA GLY A 220 -4.10 -23.14 5.68
C GLY A 220 -3.14 -23.08 6.87
N GLY A 221 -3.57 -22.53 8.01
CA GLY A 221 -2.75 -22.32 9.21
C GLY A 221 -2.05 -20.96 9.24
N HIS A 222 -1.51 -20.61 10.41
CA HIS A 222 -0.82 -19.33 10.60
C HIS A 222 0.37 -19.10 9.65
N GLY A 223 0.29 -18.04 8.86
CA GLY A 223 1.30 -17.59 7.91
C GLY A 223 1.24 -18.24 6.53
N PHE A 224 0.23 -19.08 6.27
CA PHE A 224 -0.02 -19.65 4.94
C PHE A 224 -0.27 -18.57 3.88
N ASP A 225 -1.10 -17.58 4.22
CA ASP A 225 -1.38 -16.39 3.40
C ASP A 225 -1.36 -15.16 4.32
N ALA A 226 -0.16 -14.62 4.55
CA ALA A 226 0.03 -13.49 5.46
C ALA A 226 -0.65 -12.21 4.96
N VAL A 227 -0.77 -12.04 3.63
CA VAL A 227 -1.47 -10.89 3.03
C VAL A 227 -2.93 -10.90 3.46
N LYS A 228 -3.62 -12.04 3.28
CA LYS A 228 -5.02 -12.17 3.70
C LYS A 228 -5.17 -12.16 5.22
N GLU A 229 -4.30 -12.88 5.92
CA GLU A 229 -4.39 -13.10 7.37
C GLU A 229 -4.19 -11.82 8.20
N LEU A 230 -3.39 -10.87 7.71
CA LEU A 230 -3.08 -9.61 8.39
C LEU A 230 -3.93 -8.43 7.89
N GLY A 231 -4.90 -8.67 7.00
CA GLY A 231 -5.81 -7.63 6.50
C GLY A 231 -5.21 -6.76 5.39
N GLY A 232 -4.51 -7.36 4.43
CA GLY A 232 -3.95 -6.70 3.24
C GLY A 232 -5.00 -6.23 2.25
N PHE A 233 -5.88 -5.31 2.67
CA PHE A 233 -6.93 -4.69 1.86
C PHE A 233 -6.50 -3.39 1.20
N PHE A 234 -5.21 -3.06 1.31
CA PHE A 234 -4.65 -1.84 0.75
C PHE A 234 -3.54 -2.18 -0.25
N VAL A 235 -3.48 -1.42 -1.33
CA VAL A 235 -2.35 -1.39 -2.26
C VAL A 235 -1.70 -0.03 -2.17
N MET A 236 -0.37 -0.02 -1.99
CA MET A 236 0.44 1.18 -2.10
C MET A 236 1.16 1.20 -3.44
N LEU A 237 1.03 2.32 -4.15
CA LEU A 237 1.80 2.70 -5.32
C LEU A 237 2.85 3.71 -4.86
N ASN A 238 4.13 3.46 -5.15
CA ASN A 238 5.23 4.32 -4.75
C ASN A 238 6.13 4.63 -5.95
N VAL A 239 6.15 5.89 -6.39
CA VAL A 239 6.96 6.34 -7.52
C VAL A 239 7.73 7.60 -7.14
N ASN A 240 9.01 7.64 -7.51
CA ASN A 240 9.81 8.86 -7.46
C ASN A 240 9.73 9.59 -8.78
N LEU A 241 9.54 10.91 -8.74
CA LEU A 241 9.80 11.83 -9.84
C LEU A 241 11.14 12.50 -9.56
N GLU A 242 12.09 12.44 -10.49
CA GLU A 242 13.47 12.90 -10.26
C GLU A 242 13.83 14.04 -11.21
N GLY A 243 13.83 15.28 -10.70
CA GLY A 243 14.19 16.47 -11.48
C GLY A 243 13.42 16.56 -12.80
N THR A 244 14.14 16.66 -13.92
CA THR A 244 13.58 16.70 -15.29
C THR A 244 13.52 15.32 -15.97
N GLU A 245 13.90 14.26 -15.26
CA GLU A 245 14.15 12.89 -15.76
C GLU A 245 15.02 12.87 -17.04
N SER A 246 16.16 13.56 -16.93
CA SER A 246 17.19 13.80 -17.95
C SER A 246 17.93 12.53 -18.41
N SER A 247 17.79 11.43 -17.67
CA SER A 247 18.36 10.12 -18.04
C SER A 247 17.57 9.39 -19.14
N ASN A 248 16.43 9.92 -19.60
CA ASN A 248 15.74 9.27 -20.72
C ASN A 248 14.98 10.13 -21.73
N THR A 249 14.75 11.45 -21.55
CA THR A 249 14.17 12.33 -22.62
C THR A 249 13.90 13.78 -22.23
N GLY A 250 14.01 14.17 -20.95
CA GLY A 250 13.63 15.53 -20.54
C GLY A 250 12.11 15.75 -20.56
N ASP A 251 11.30 14.71 -20.33
CA ASP A 251 9.84 14.78 -20.42
C ASP A 251 9.19 15.62 -19.30
N PHE A 252 9.90 15.78 -18.20
CA PHE A 252 9.42 16.48 -17.01
C PHE A 252 10.02 17.88 -16.95
N THR A 253 9.18 18.90 -16.75
CA THR A 253 9.65 20.28 -16.54
C THR A 253 10.05 20.50 -15.08
N SER A 254 11.14 21.24 -14.86
CA SER A 254 11.50 21.79 -13.54
C SER A 254 11.30 23.31 -13.46
N GLU A 255 10.78 23.94 -14.52
CA GLU A 255 10.57 25.40 -14.57
C GLU A 255 9.16 25.82 -14.14
N ASN A 256 8.23 24.87 -14.05
CA ASN A 256 6.84 25.13 -13.67
C ASN A 256 6.42 24.31 -12.44
N ASP A 257 5.40 24.82 -11.76
CA ASP A 257 4.72 24.12 -10.69
C ASP A 257 3.75 23.06 -11.21
N PHE A 258 3.37 22.14 -10.32
CA PHE A 258 2.24 21.26 -10.55
C PHE A 258 1.30 21.26 -9.34
N ARG A 259 0.01 21.07 -9.59
CA ARG A 259 -1.03 21.08 -8.56
C ARG A 259 -1.98 19.89 -8.60
N ARG A 260 -1.68 18.91 -9.47
CA ARG A 260 -2.54 17.75 -9.69
C ARG A 260 -1.71 16.50 -9.99
N ILE A 261 -2.08 15.40 -9.35
CA ILE A 261 -1.58 14.06 -9.66
C ILE A 261 -2.74 13.21 -10.17
N VAL A 262 -2.48 12.36 -11.17
CA VAL A 262 -3.48 11.50 -11.78
C VAL A 262 -2.89 10.10 -11.93
N LEU A 263 -3.66 9.07 -11.55
CA LEU A 263 -3.38 7.69 -11.92
C LEU A 263 -4.20 7.35 -13.17
N ILE A 264 -3.51 6.94 -14.23
CA ILE A 264 -4.12 6.58 -15.52
C ILE A 264 -3.75 5.15 -15.84
N ARG A 265 -4.76 4.34 -16.19
CA ARG A 265 -4.60 3.00 -16.71
C ARG A 265 -4.65 3.02 -18.23
N ASP A 266 -3.79 2.22 -18.85
CA ASP A 266 -3.71 2.01 -20.30
C ASP A 266 -3.76 3.30 -21.16
N PRO A 267 -2.90 4.32 -20.89
CA PRO A 267 -2.79 5.49 -21.76
C PRO A 267 -2.24 5.10 -23.13
N TYR A 268 -2.51 5.91 -24.15
CA TYR A 268 -2.02 5.67 -25.52
C TYR A 268 -0.94 6.68 -25.89
N SER A 269 0.00 6.24 -26.71
CA SER A 269 0.98 7.07 -27.40
C SER A 269 0.97 6.71 -28.89
N SER A 270 0.70 7.72 -29.74
CA SER A 270 0.68 7.57 -31.20
C SER A 270 -0.26 6.47 -31.69
N GLY A 271 -1.46 6.37 -31.08
CA GLY A 271 -2.51 5.42 -31.45
C GLY A 271 -2.36 4.02 -30.86
N THR A 272 -1.32 3.76 -30.07
CA THR A 272 -1.04 2.45 -29.46
C THR A 272 -0.88 2.55 -27.94
N ALA A 273 -0.93 1.44 -27.21
CA ALA A 273 -0.70 1.45 -25.77
C ALA A 273 0.69 2.00 -25.44
N ALA A 274 0.75 2.99 -24.55
CA ALA A 274 2.00 3.62 -24.14
C ALA A 274 2.89 2.63 -23.37
N SER A 275 4.15 2.52 -23.77
CA SER A 275 5.11 1.58 -23.17
C SER A 275 6.32 2.24 -22.52
N SER A 276 6.65 3.48 -22.92
CA SER A 276 7.80 4.25 -22.41
C SER A 276 7.72 4.52 -20.91
N THR A 277 8.88 4.67 -20.27
CA THR A 277 8.98 4.95 -18.84
C THR A 277 8.44 6.33 -18.49
N THR A 278 8.72 7.32 -19.32
CA THR A 278 8.19 8.68 -19.22
C THR A 278 7.59 9.08 -20.56
N LEU A 279 6.63 9.99 -20.52
CA LEU A 279 6.10 10.66 -21.71
C LEU A 279 5.74 12.10 -21.37
N ARG A 280 6.06 13.04 -22.27
CA ARG A 280 5.67 14.45 -22.16
C ARG A 280 4.26 14.67 -22.73
N ALA A 281 3.40 15.28 -21.91
CA ALA A 281 2.02 15.59 -22.27
C ALA A 281 1.84 16.99 -22.91
N THR A 282 2.90 17.80 -22.92
CA THR A 282 2.92 19.14 -23.53
C THR A 282 3.23 19.07 -25.02
N LYS A 283 2.93 20.14 -25.74
CA LYS A 283 3.39 20.37 -27.12
C LYS A 283 4.62 21.27 -27.08
N ALA A 284 5.40 21.28 -28.15
CA ALA A 284 6.55 22.17 -28.26
C ALA A 284 6.68 22.82 -29.64
N VAL A 285 7.24 24.03 -29.65
CA VAL A 285 7.68 24.74 -30.86
C VAL A 285 9.15 25.05 -30.70
N ILE A 286 9.95 24.77 -31.72
CA ILE A 286 11.30 25.32 -31.84
C ILE A 286 11.24 26.53 -32.78
N PHE A 287 11.73 27.67 -32.30
CA PHE A 287 11.76 28.89 -33.11
C PHE A 287 12.92 28.87 -34.10
N ALA A 288 12.93 29.77 -35.08
CA ALA A 288 14.09 30.05 -35.94
C ALA A 288 15.20 30.76 -35.13
N SER A 289 16.45 30.68 -35.59
CA SER A 289 17.57 31.38 -34.93
C SER A 289 17.63 32.86 -35.29
N SER A 290 16.99 33.25 -36.40
CA SER A 290 16.86 34.63 -36.85
C SER A 290 15.47 34.87 -37.48
N PRO A 291 14.76 35.94 -37.09
CA PRO A 291 15.10 36.82 -35.98
C PRO A 291 15.09 36.05 -34.64
N THR A 292 15.97 36.44 -33.71
CA THR A 292 16.06 35.82 -32.40
C THR A 292 14.72 35.92 -31.67
N PRO A 293 14.15 34.81 -31.15
CA PRO A 293 12.89 34.86 -30.42
C PRO A 293 13.04 35.66 -29.11
N GLY A 294 11.97 36.31 -28.68
CA GLY A 294 11.88 36.94 -27.37
C GLY A 294 11.76 35.92 -26.23
N THR A 295 11.85 36.40 -24.99
CA THR A 295 11.74 35.57 -23.79
C THR A 295 10.28 35.43 -23.35
N PHE A 296 9.74 34.23 -23.44
CA PHE A 296 8.39 33.92 -22.98
C PHE A 296 8.36 33.68 -21.46
N GLN A 297 7.22 33.96 -20.83
CA GLN A 297 6.96 33.78 -19.41
C GLN A 297 6.08 32.55 -19.18
N VAL A 298 6.37 31.78 -18.13
CA VAL A 298 5.54 30.66 -17.67
C VAL A 298 4.11 31.13 -17.39
N ASP A 299 3.13 30.28 -17.70
CA ASP A 299 1.68 30.50 -17.55
C ASP A 299 1.08 31.61 -18.43
N GLU A 300 1.88 32.29 -19.26
CA GLU A 300 1.35 33.30 -20.15
C GLU A 300 0.54 32.69 -21.30
N LYS A 301 -0.44 33.45 -21.80
CA LYS A 301 -1.17 33.10 -23.02
C LYS A 301 -0.28 33.38 -24.23
N ILE A 302 -0.25 32.45 -25.18
CA ILE A 302 0.36 32.64 -26.50
C ILE A 302 -0.69 32.53 -27.59
N THR A 303 -0.52 33.34 -28.64
CA THR A 303 -1.43 33.38 -29.80
C THR A 303 -0.66 33.37 -31.11
N GLN A 304 -1.29 32.85 -32.16
CA GLN A 304 -0.80 32.94 -33.54
C GLN A 304 -1.90 33.54 -34.41
N ALA A 305 -1.82 34.84 -34.69
CA ALA A 305 -2.92 35.60 -35.32
C ALA A 305 -3.37 35.02 -36.68
N THR A 306 -2.43 34.50 -37.49
CA THR A 306 -2.73 33.95 -38.82
C THR A 306 -3.62 32.71 -38.76
N THR A 307 -3.43 31.85 -37.76
CA THR A 307 -4.17 30.59 -37.63
C THR A 307 -5.32 30.69 -36.63
N GLY A 308 -5.25 31.63 -35.69
CA GLY A 308 -6.14 31.70 -34.53
C GLY A 308 -5.76 30.73 -33.40
N ALA A 309 -4.62 30.03 -33.49
CA ALA A 309 -4.18 29.12 -32.45
C ALA A 309 -3.89 29.85 -31.13
N VAL A 310 -4.34 29.27 -30.02
CA VAL A 310 -4.15 29.79 -28.66
C VAL A 310 -3.56 28.69 -27.78
N GLY A 311 -2.68 29.04 -26.85
CA GLY A 311 -2.10 28.11 -25.89
C GLY A 311 -1.61 28.80 -24.62
N LYS A 312 -1.17 28.00 -23.66
CA LYS A 312 -0.53 28.45 -22.41
C LYS A 312 0.90 27.94 -22.35
N VAL A 313 1.83 28.84 -22.04
CA VAL A 313 3.24 28.50 -21.86
C VAL A 313 3.40 27.64 -20.62
N VAL A 314 4.12 26.52 -20.78
CA VAL A 314 4.55 25.67 -19.68
C VAL A 314 5.97 26.02 -19.27
N GLU A 315 6.87 26.20 -20.25
CA GLU A 315 8.32 26.32 -20.04
C GLU A 315 8.96 26.97 -21.28
N TRP A 316 9.99 27.78 -21.07
CA TRP A 316 10.74 28.46 -22.13
C TRP A 316 12.23 28.16 -22.01
N ASP A 317 12.72 27.30 -22.90
CA ASP A 317 14.14 27.02 -23.01
C ASP A 317 14.79 28.03 -23.97
N ALA A 318 15.39 29.07 -23.38
CA ALA A 318 16.10 30.10 -24.14
C ALA A 318 17.37 29.59 -24.86
N THR A 319 17.99 28.51 -24.35
CA THR A 319 19.24 27.96 -24.90
C THR A 319 18.97 27.24 -26.21
N ASN A 320 17.95 26.37 -26.23
CA ASN A 320 17.56 25.63 -27.42
C ASN A 320 16.47 26.33 -28.26
N ARG A 321 15.90 27.44 -27.74
CA ARG A 321 14.80 28.22 -28.35
C ARG A 321 13.51 27.41 -28.48
N ILE A 322 13.24 26.59 -27.47
CA ILE A 322 12.08 25.69 -27.42
C ILE A 322 11.03 26.29 -26.49
N LEU A 323 9.81 26.45 -26.99
CA LEU A 323 8.64 26.85 -26.21
C LEU A 323 7.74 25.63 -25.99
N HIS A 324 7.63 25.20 -24.74
CA HIS A 324 6.67 24.17 -24.34
C HIS A 324 5.34 24.81 -23.97
N TYR A 325 4.24 24.22 -24.44
CA TYR A 325 2.90 24.77 -24.23
C TYR A 325 1.82 23.70 -24.14
N ILE A 326 0.67 24.08 -23.59
CA ILE A 326 -0.55 23.27 -23.61
C ILE A 326 -1.70 24.03 -24.28
N GLN A 327 -2.66 23.28 -24.79
CA GLN A 327 -3.92 23.82 -25.30
C GLN A 327 -5.08 23.26 -24.47
N THR A 328 -5.54 24.06 -23.52
CA THR A 328 -6.70 23.73 -22.68
C THR A 328 -8.00 23.74 -23.49
N LYS A 329 -9.09 23.30 -22.88
CA LYS A 329 -10.43 23.34 -23.51
C LYS A 329 -11.15 24.68 -23.32
N PHE A 330 -10.51 25.65 -22.67
CA PHE A 330 -11.14 26.90 -22.28
C PHE A 330 -10.86 27.97 -23.34
N ASN A 331 -11.90 28.72 -23.70
CA ASN A 331 -11.80 29.81 -24.68
C ASN A 331 -10.74 30.82 -24.23
N ASP A 332 -9.95 31.28 -25.19
CA ASP A 332 -8.84 32.22 -24.97
C ASP A 332 -7.70 31.68 -24.08
N GLU A 333 -7.71 30.38 -23.73
CA GLU A 333 -6.65 29.75 -22.91
C GLU A 333 -6.19 28.41 -23.53
N GLY A 334 -6.61 28.10 -24.75
CA GLY A 334 -6.25 26.86 -25.45
C GLY A 334 -7.10 26.51 -26.66
N VAL A 335 -8.31 27.05 -26.75
CA VAL A 335 -9.12 27.04 -27.97
C VAL A 335 -9.30 28.46 -28.49
N ASP A 336 -9.52 28.58 -29.80
CA ASP A 336 -9.70 29.87 -30.46
C ASP A 336 -11.00 30.58 -30.05
N SER A 337 -11.24 31.78 -30.57
CA SER A 337 -12.43 32.59 -30.25
C SER A 337 -13.76 31.92 -30.63
N ASN A 338 -13.74 30.93 -31.52
CA ASN A 338 -14.90 30.13 -31.92
C ASN A 338 -15.04 28.85 -31.07
N GLY A 339 -14.12 28.60 -30.15
CA GLY A 339 -14.07 27.39 -29.33
C GLY A 339 -13.39 26.19 -29.99
N ASN A 340 -12.73 26.37 -31.15
CA ASN A 340 -12.05 25.28 -31.84
C ASN A 340 -10.63 25.07 -31.31
N LEU A 341 -10.22 23.81 -31.20
CA LEU A 341 -8.84 23.44 -30.90
C LEU A 341 -7.97 23.58 -32.15
N THR A 342 -7.57 24.80 -32.45
CA THR A 342 -6.75 25.13 -33.63
C THR A 342 -5.26 24.96 -33.31
N ALA A 343 -4.55 24.17 -34.11
CA ALA A 343 -3.14 23.90 -33.91
C ALA A 343 -2.25 25.06 -34.39
N PHE A 344 -1.18 25.35 -33.64
CA PHE A 344 -0.08 26.18 -34.14
C PHE A 344 0.54 25.48 -35.36
N SER A 345 0.73 26.21 -36.45
CA SER A 345 1.25 25.63 -37.69
C SER A 345 1.90 26.67 -38.60
N GLY A 346 2.72 26.18 -39.53
CA GLY A 346 3.47 27.00 -40.49
C GLY A 346 4.51 27.89 -39.82
N VAL A 347 4.98 28.88 -40.57
CA VAL A 347 6.04 29.82 -40.16
C VAL A 347 5.39 31.16 -39.75
N ASN A 348 4.36 31.09 -38.91
CA ASN A 348 3.59 32.27 -38.48
C ASN A 348 4.03 32.71 -37.08
N VAL A 349 4.17 34.02 -36.87
CA VAL A 349 4.60 34.60 -35.59
C VAL A 349 3.68 34.16 -34.45
N ILE A 350 4.30 33.67 -33.38
CA ILE A 350 3.67 33.38 -32.09
C ILE A 350 4.00 34.55 -31.15
N THR A 351 2.98 35.07 -30.47
CA THR A 351 3.09 36.23 -29.58
C THR A 351 2.63 35.88 -28.17
N GLY A 352 3.47 36.18 -27.17
CA GLY A 352 3.15 36.12 -25.74
C GLY A 352 2.35 37.33 -25.30
N ALA A 353 1.24 37.10 -24.58
CA ALA A 353 0.32 38.16 -24.17
C ALA A 353 0.86 39.02 -23.02
N THR A 354 1.64 38.44 -22.11
CA THR A 354 2.17 39.14 -20.93
C THR A 354 3.56 39.69 -21.22
N SER A 355 4.43 38.86 -21.79
CA SER A 355 5.82 39.22 -22.10
C SER A 355 5.94 40.13 -23.33
N SER A 356 4.92 40.14 -24.20
CA SER A 356 5.01 40.69 -25.57
C SER A 356 6.10 40.05 -26.43
N ALA A 357 6.66 38.90 -25.98
CA ALA A 357 7.66 38.17 -26.73
C ALA A 357 7.08 37.68 -28.05
N THR A 358 7.92 37.69 -29.08
CA THR A 358 7.56 37.12 -30.39
C THR A 358 8.57 36.08 -30.80
N GLY A 359 8.10 35.03 -31.48
CA GLY A 359 8.94 34.00 -32.05
C GLY A 359 8.35 33.50 -33.35
N THR A 360 9.20 33.31 -34.37
CA THR A 360 8.79 32.71 -35.64
C THR A 360 9.25 31.24 -35.65
N PRO A 361 8.32 30.26 -35.76
CA PRO A 361 8.67 28.85 -35.79
C PRO A 361 9.70 28.53 -36.87
N SER A 362 10.59 27.58 -36.59
CA SER A 362 11.59 27.14 -37.56
C SER A 362 10.91 26.50 -38.78
N SER A 363 11.47 26.77 -39.96
CA SER A 363 11.02 26.16 -41.22
C SER A 363 11.79 24.89 -41.58
N VAL A 364 12.67 24.40 -40.71
CA VAL A 364 13.46 23.19 -40.96
C VAL A 364 12.54 21.98 -40.91
N ALA A 365 12.57 21.16 -41.97
CA ALA A 365 11.65 20.03 -42.13
C ALA A 365 11.76 19.01 -40.99
N SER A 366 12.99 18.75 -40.53
CA SER A 366 13.29 17.90 -39.38
C SER A 366 14.50 18.46 -38.65
N GLU A 367 14.34 18.80 -37.38
CA GLU A 367 15.45 19.26 -36.53
C GLU A 367 15.34 18.63 -35.14
N THR A 368 16.49 18.33 -34.55
CA THR A 368 16.55 17.76 -33.20
C THR A 368 17.30 18.73 -32.30
N ALA A 369 16.66 19.10 -31.19
CA ALA A 369 17.24 19.93 -30.14
C ALA A 369 16.74 19.40 -28.79
N ASP A 370 17.63 19.38 -27.80
CA ASP A 370 17.36 18.80 -26.48
C ASP A 370 16.70 17.41 -26.53
N GLN A 371 17.20 16.53 -27.43
CA GLN A 371 16.68 15.18 -27.66
C GLN A 371 15.23 15.10 -28.20
N ILE A 372 14.59 16.24 -28.48
CA ILE A 372 13.27 16.32 -29.09
C ILE A 372 13.43 16.51 -30.60
N THR A 373 12.77 15.65 -31.39
CA THR A 373 12.70 15.80 -32.84
C THR A 373 11.45 16.56 -33.24
N PHE A 374 11.65 17.71 -33.87
CA PHE A 374 10.61 18.59 -34.39
C PHE A 374 10.41 18.35 -35.89
N THR A 375 9.17 18.44 -36.34
CA THR A 375 8.80 18.40 -37.76
C THR A 375 8.24 19.75 -38.15
N ASN A 376 8.88 20.43 -39.10
CA ASN A 376 8.56 21.81 -39.51
C ASN A 376 8.44 22.78 -38.31
N GLY A 377 9.35 22.67 -37.33
CA GLY A 377 9.37 23.50 -36.13
C GLY A 377 8.42 23.07 -35.00
N TYR A 378 7.65 21.98 -35.15
CA TYR A 378 6.64 21.56 -34.17
C TYR A 378 6.85 20.13 -33.66
N LYS A 379 6.50 19.91 -32.39
CA LYS A 379 6.38 18.60 -31.76
C LYS A 379 5.03 18.51 -31.04
N GLY A 380 4.27 17.47 -31.36
CA GLY A 380 3.02 17.14 -30.66
C GLY A 380 3.28 16.54 -29.29
N SER A 381 2.22 16.42 -28.47
CA SER A 381 2.29 15.64 -27.25
C SER A 381 2.53 14.17 -27.56
N GLU A 382 3.27 13.50 -26.69
CA GLU A 382 3.54 12.07 -26.81
C GLU A 382 2.39 11.21 -26.29
N LEU A 383 1.45 11.81 -25.56
CA LEU A 383 0.24 11.16 -25.08
C LEU A 383 -0.95 11.54 -25.95
N ASP A 384 -1.73 10.53 -26.32
CA ASP A 384 -2.96 10.73 -27.05
C ASP A 384 -4.02 11.35 -26.14
N ARG A 385 -4.61 12.45 -26.61
CA ARG A 385 -5.66 13.15 -25.87
C ARG A 385 -6.90 12.24 -25.73
N HIS A 386 -7.46 12.17 -24.51
CA HIS A 386 -8.66 11.39 -24.20
C HIS A 386 -8.53 9.87 -24.48
N ARG A 387 -7.37 9.30 -24.18
CA ARG A 387 -7.12 7.85 -24.18
C ARG A 387 -6.64 7.38 -22.80
N GLY A 388 -7.00 6.15 -22.45
CA GLY A 388 -6.79 5.57 -21.12
C GLY A 388 -7.91 5.90 -20.13
N ASP A 389 -7.90 5.19 -19.00
CA ASP A 389 -8.89 5.31 -17.93
C ASP A 389 -8.29 6.03 -16.74
N VAL A 390 -8.94 7.10 -16.29
CA VAL A 390 -8.51 7.83 -15.08
C VAL A 390 -9.05 7.09 -13.85
N LEU A 391 -8.14 6.54 -13.05
CA LEU A 391 -8.48 5.79 -11.84
C LEU A 391 -8.51 6.68 -10.58
N TYR A 392 -7.67 7.71 -10.56
CA TYR A 392 -7.54 8.60 -9.40
C TYR A 392 -7.10 10.01 -9.83
N ILE A 393 -7.62 11.02 -9.17
CA ILE A 393 -7.20 12.42 -9.32
C ILE A 393 -7.08 13.03 -7.93
N GLU A 394 -5.94 13.64 -7.65
CA GLU A 394 -5.74 14.47 -6.47
C GLU A 394 -5.39 15.89 -6.88
N ASN A 395 -6.07 16.87 -6.29
CA ASN A 395 -5.67 18.28 -6.39
C ASN A 395 -5.04 18.70 -5.07
N ARG A 396 -3.97 19.48 -5.15
CA ARG A 396 -3.21 19.97 -4.00
C ARG A 396 -2.77 21.42 -4.23
N ALA A 397 -2.19 22.04 -3.21
CA ALA A 397 -1.51 23.32 -3.38
C ALA A 397 -0.39 23.17 -4.43
N PRO A 398 -0.06 24.23 -5.19
CA PRO A 398 1.02 24.17 -6.16
C PRO A 398 2.34 23.77 -5.51
N ILE A 399 3.03 22.82 -6.14
CA ILE A 399 4.37 22.34 -5.75
C ILE A 399 5.34 22.82 -6.82
N THR A 400 6.26 23.70 -6.43
CA THR A 400 7.40 24.10 -7.25
C THR A 400 8.34 22.91 -7.41
N ARG A 401 8.86 22.73 -8.62
CA ARG A 401 9.86 21.71 -8.92
C ARG A 401 11.24 22.34 -9.08
N ALA A 402 12.27 21.55 -8.86
CA ALA A 402 13.65 21.91 -9.16
C ALA A 402 14.37 20.72 -9.80
N SER A 403 15.41 20.98 -10.58
CA SER A 403 16.15 19.93 -11.30
C SER A 403 16.90 18.97 -10.38
N ASP A 404 17.21 19.38 -9.15
CA ASP A 404 17.89 18.62 -8.11
C ASP A 404 16.94 18.03 -7.05
N GLN A 405 15.62 18.22 -7.23
CA GLN A 405 14.60 17.71 -6.34
C GLN A 405 14.14 16.30 -6.74
N THR A 406 13.90 15.45 -5.74
CA THR A 406 13.16 14.19 -5.91
C THR A 406 11.82 14.30 -5.19
N GLU A 407 10.73 14.13 -5.93
CA GLU A 407 9.40 14.03 -5.35
C GLU A 407 8.97 12.56 -5.22
N ASN A 408 8.82 12.09 -3.98
CA ASN A 408 8.28 10.76 -3.71
C ASN A 408 6.74 10.81 -3.61
N ILE A 409 6.06 10.08 -4.48
CA ILE A 409 4.60 10.00 -4.54
C ILE A 409 4.16 8.61 -4.05
N LYS A 410 3.47 8.59 -2.90
CA LYS A 410 2.83 7.40 -2.34
C LYS A 410 1.31 7.54 -2.40
N LEU A 411 0.66 6.62 -3.11
CA LEU A 411 -0.80 6.52 -3.19
C LEU A 411 -1.24 5.21 -2.56
N VAL A 412 -2.12 5.27 -1.56
CA VAL A 412 -2.70 4.10 -0.90
C VAL A 412 -4.17 3.99 -1.32
N ILE A 413 -4.56 2.82 -1.81
CA ILE A 413 -5.92 2.52 -2.27
C ILE A 413 -6.44 1.31 -1.51
N GLU A 414 -7.60 1.44 -0.89
CA GLU A 414 -8.37 0.34 -0.29
C GLU A 414 -9.25 -0.34 -1.36
N PHE A 415 -9.41 -1.67 -1.30
CA PHE A 415 -10.16 -2.44 -2.29
C PHE A 415 -11.08 -3.51 -1.70
#